data_AF-A0A7V9RDJ9-F1
#
_entry.id   AF-A0A7V9RDJ9-F1
#
_cell.length_a   1.000
_cell.length_b   1.000
_cell.length_c   1.000
_cell.angle_alpha   90.00
_cell.angle_beta   90.00
_cell.angle_gamma   90.00
#
_symmetry.space_group_name_H-M   'P 1'
#
loop_
_entity.id
_entity.type
_entity.pdbx_description
1 polymer ?
#
loop_
_entity_poly.entity_id
_entity_poly.type
_entity_poly.pdbx_seq_one_letter_code
_entity_poly.pdbx_strand_id
1 'polypeptide(L)'
;DLDLKVKYGVTNTDVAFNLARKFSSNTRSVNLLLKVARNYTVRNNAPQALTQSAANKLLAGIQPFVTTCGTTYVNGVRYSASLYALITYVTNDEQTAMDIKGSLGFTAGIGRLGVNANVGLRLSNTAAREGVSASLQLVGSGFEMSGQPASSTLIADFLGTGITPQFFQKVDELKNMLDTSIRRDVCRDAGEGDCGGVRAPGYFMNTQRNAKSTAIDIGFYDTLPNASWTGDVNPFEQALTRLRAVERYVRALGGLQERIEGIYWNEMQPFRDTPTDLKASFQVAPPATPVRTIPQLVAIHDTWSQEFNSPGGPASLGKTMQSVIEKQQDCWSKASVNLFSTDCSPNDVAPTDDPTYKAALAKITAYGDTGRVLPVSYRTAAATNAGAAAAACQSLSTADLSYRLPTSTEITALAPLVGFAALPWNHNPHATWVAVPDGAPPCDTNAMPNYGFYNAPQESAISWFCADDIYPLVPICVPSAGPLPQLPKP
;
A
#
# COMPACT_ATOMS: atom_id res chain seq x y z
N ASP A 1 13.71 -11.19 22.62
CA ASP A 1 13.04 -11.33 21.32
C ASP A 1 11.86 -10.39 21.17
N LEU A 2 11.96 -9.47 20.19
CA LEU A 2 10.94 -8.46 19.90
C LEU A 2 9.99 -9.00 18.83
N ASP A 3 8.76 -9.34 19.22
CA ASP A 3 7.72 -9.78 18.28
C ASP A 3 7.10 -8.56 17.58
N LEU A 4 7.70 -8.14 16.46
CA LEU A 4 7.10 -7.15 15.55
C LEU A 4 5.99 -7.85 14.74
N LYS A 5 4.74 -7.41 14.91
CA LYS A 5 3.58 -7.82 14.11
C LYS A 5 2.85 -6.57 13.65
N VAL A 6 2.79 -6.36 12.33
CA VAL A 6 1.75 -5.52 11.73
C VAL A 6 0.54 -6.43 11.55
N LYS A 7 -0.43 -6.32 12.45
CA LYS A 7 -1.76 -6.92 12.27
C LYS A 7 -2.67 -5.86 11.67
N TYR A 8 -3.11 -6.06 10.44
CA TYR A 8 -4.42 -5.56 10.03
C TYR A 8 -5.44 -6.58 10.53
N GLY A 9 -6.14 -6.20 11.58
CA GLY A 9 -7.14 -7.01 12.25
C GLY A 9 -7.93 -6.09 13.15
N VAL A 10 -9.23 -5.99 12.85
CA VAL A 10 -10.20 -5.14 13.54
C VAL A 10 -10.09 -5.36 15.06
N THR A 11 -10.04 -4.25 15.80
CA THR A 11 -9.83 -4.10 17.26
C THR A 11 -8.38 -4.03 17.76
N ASN A 12 -7.74 -2.87 17.51
CA ASN A 12 -6.88 -2.19 18.49
C ASN A 12 -6.82 -0.69 18.16
N THR A 13 -7.80 0.02 18.70
CA THR A 13 -7.76 1.41 19.20
C THR A 13 -6.64 2.33 18.66
N ASP A 14 -7.05 3.12 17.65
CA ASP A 14 -6.72 4.51 17.31
C ASP A 14 -5.27 5.02 17.19
N VAL A 15 -4.31 4.64 18.02
CA VAL A 15 -3.04 5.39 18.10
C VAL A 15 -2.12 5.11 16.92
N ALA A 16 -1.90 3.83 16.59
CA ALA A 16 -1.08 3.44 15.44
C ALA A 16 -1.77 3.81 14.12
N PHE A 17 -3.10 3.77 14.06
CA PHE A 17 -3.87 4.14 12.88
C PHE A 17 -3.84 5.66 12.64
N ASN A 18 -3.92 6.49 13.68
CA ASN A 18 -3.77 7.94 13.58
C ASN A 18 -2.35 8.37 13.21
N LEU A 19 -1.32 7.64 13.66
CA LEU A 19 0.05 7.82 13.17
C LEU A 19 0.20 7.34 11.71
N ALA A 20 -0.46 6.22 11.35
CA ALA A 20 -0.46 5.68 10.00
C ALA A 20 -1.13 6.63 8.98
N ARG A 21 -2.19 7.35 9.37
CA ARG A 21 -2.83 8.38 8.52
C ARG A 21 -1.93 9.60 8.27
N LYS A 22 -0.90 9.81 9.08
CA LYS A 22 0.11 10.87 8.86
C LYS A 22 1.25 10.43 7.95
N PHE A 23 1.23 9.20 7.42
CA PHE A 23 2.15 8.81 6.37
C PHE A 23 1.91 9.73 5.18
N SER A 24 2.92 10.52 4.85
CA SER A 24 2.93 11.21 3.58
C SER A 24 3.16 10.15 2.50
N SER A 25 2.24 10.01 1.56
CA SER A 25 2.41 9.20 0.35
C SER A 25 3.30 9.89 -0.69
N ASN A 26 3.98 10.98 -0.31
CA ASN A 26 4.88 11.71 -1.19
C ASN A 26 6.12 10.85 -1.50
N THR A 27 6.46 10.76 -2.78
CA THR A 27 7.62 10.01 -3.28
C THR A 27 8.96 10.53 -2.73
N ARG A 28 8.98 11.76 -2.22
CA ARG A 28 10.13 12.43 -1.54
C ARG A 28 10.18 12.23 -0.03
N SER A 29 9.39 11.30 0.51
CA SER A 29 9.36 11.04 1.94
C SER A 29 9.64 9.58 2.28
N VAL A 30 10.39 9.37 3.36
CA VAL A 30 10.65 8.05 3.94
C VAL A 30 10.11 8.05 5.36
N ASN A 31 9.03 7.30 5.58
CA ASN A 31 8.35 7.20 6.86
C ASN A 31 8.69 5.87 7.53
N LEU A 32 9.12 5.91 8.79
CA LEU A 32 9.46 4.74 9.59
C LEU A 32 8.66 4.75 10.88
N LEU A 33 7.86 3.71 11.09
CA LEU A 33 7.16 3.51 12.35
C LEU A 33 7.88 2.43 13.17
N LEU A 34 8.52 2.86 14.26
CA LEU A 34 9.11 1.97 15.25
C LEU A 34 8.09 1.73 16.37
N LYS A 35 7.97 0.47 16.80
CA LYS A 35 7.17 0.08 17.95
C LYS A 35 8.04 -0.69 18.94
N VAL A 36 8.13 -0.19 20.16
CA VAL A 36 8.59 -0.94 21.32
C VAL A 36 7.35 -1.34 22.10
N ALA A 37 7.22 -2.62 22.42
CA ALA A 37 6.11 -3.07 23.24
C ALA A 37 6.57 -4.11 24.27
N ARG A 38 5.88 -4.11 25.39
CA ARG A 38 5.87 -5.21 26.35
C ARG A 38 4.43 -5.62 26.56
N ASN A 39 4.28 -6.90 26.86
CA ASN A 39 2.98 -7.47 27.10
C ASN A 39 3.07 -8.49 28.24
N TYR A 40 1.93 -8.70 28.87
CA TYR A 40 1.69 -9.83 29.75
C TYR A 40 0.27 -10.31 29.49
N THR A 41 -0.02 -11.55 29.88
CA THR A 41 -1.34 -12.14 29.69
C THR A 41 -1.86 -12.62 31.02
N VAL A 42 -3.09 -12.22 31.34
CA VAL A 42 -3.84 -12.80 32.45
C VAL A 42 -4.73 -13.88 31.88
N ARG A 43 -4.54 -15.13 32.32
CA ARG A 43 -5.33 -16.29 31.89
C ARG A 43 -6.26 -16.74 32.99
N ASN A 44 -7.41 -17.26 32.59
CA ASN A 44 -8.30 -17.93 33.51
C ASN A 44 -7.74 -19.32 33.84
N ASN A 45 -7.28 -19.51 35.08
CA ASN A 45 -6.76 -20.79 35.56
C ASN A 45 -7.82 -21.63 36.30
N ALA A 46 -9.05 -21.13 36.45
CA ALA A 46 -10.13 -21.92 37.04
C ALA A 46 -10.52 -23.09 36.12
N PRO A 47 -11.06 -24.20 36.66
CA PRO A 47 -11.64 -25.25 35.83
C PRO A 47 -12.71 -24.68 34.89
N GLN A 48 -12.54 -24.90 33.60
CA GLN A 48 -13.42 -24.36 32.56
C GLN A 48 -14.43 -25.41 32.13
N ALA A 49 -15.69 -25.02 32.00
CA ALA A 49 -16.78 -25.87 31.56
C ALA A 49 -17.85 -25.03 30.85
N LEU A 50 -18.58 -25.64 29.92
CA LEU A 50 -19.77 -25.04 29.32
C LEU A 50 -20.83 -24.82 30.40
N THR A 51 -21.57 -23.71 30.30
CA THR A 51 -22.79 -23.54 31.10
C THR A 51 -23.86 -24.53 30.63
N GLN A 52 -24.86 -24.83 31.48
CA GLN A 52 -25.95 -25.73 31.11
C GLN A 52 -26.67 -25.28 29.82
N SER A 53 -26.87 -23.96 29.66
CA SER A 53 -27.47 -23.39 28.46
C SER A 53 -26.61 -23.66 27.21
N ALA A 54 -25.29 -23.44 27.30
CA ALA A 54 -24.36 -23.70 26.20
C ALA A 54 -24.29 -25.21 25.87
N ALA A 55 -24.25 -26.08 26.88
CA ALA A 55 -24.28 -27.53 26.68
C ALA A 55 -25.57 -27.97 25.98
N ASN A 56 -26.74 -27.45 26.38
CA ASN A 56 -28.02 -27.74 25.73
C ASN A 56 -28.04 -27.27 24.27
N LYS A 57 -27.42 -26.13 23.96
CA LYS A 57 -27.28 -25.66 22.56
C LYS A 57 -26.38 -26.56 21.74
N LEU A 58 -25.27 -27.06 22.31
CA LEU A 58 -24.36 -27.99 21.65
C LEU A 58 -25.07 -29.32 21.32
N LEU A 59 -25.88 -29.83 22.25
CA LEU A 59 -26.72 -31.02 22.04
C LEU A 59 -27.77 -30.82 20.94
N ALA A 60 -28.30 -29.61 20.79
CA ALA A 60 -29.21 -29.27 19.69
C ALA A 60 -28.51 -29.14 18.33
N GLY A 61 -27.17 -29.13 18.30
CA GLY A 61 -26.33 -29.09 17.11
C GLY A 61 -25.29 -27.96 17.14
N ILE A 62 -24.27 -28.08 16.28
CA ILE A 62 -23.17 -27.11 16.23
C ILE A 62 -23.61 -25.73 15.73
N GLN A 63 -24.56 -25.64 14.80
CA GLN A 63 -25.08 -24.37 14.29
C GLN A 63 -25.73 -23.53 15.41
N PRO A 64 -26.76 -24.01 16.15
CA PRO A 64 -27.36 -23.22 17.23
C PRO A 64 -26.38 -22.91 18.37
N PHE A 65 -25.38 -23.77 18.60
CA PHE A 65 -24.28 -23.48 19.53
C PHE A 65 -23.43 -22.31 19.07
N VAL A 66 -22.86 -22.36 17.86
CA VAL A 66 -21.95 -21.32 17.35
C VAL A 66 -22.68 -19.99 17.18
N THR A 67 -23.94 -19.98 16.74
CA THR A 67 -24.73 -18.74 16.64
C THR A 67 -24.95 -18.09 18.01
N THR A 68 -25.03 -18.87 19.09
CA THR A 68 -25.28 -18.36 20.45
C THR A 68 -23.99 -18.04 21.21
N CYS A 69 -22.98 -18.89 21.09
CA CYS A 69 -21.79 -18.89 21.92
C CYS A 69 -20.52 -18.47 21.17
N GLY A 70 -20.55 -18.41 19.83
CA GLY A 70 -19.37 -18.27 19.00
C GLY A 70 -18.62 -19.60 18.80
N THR A 71 -17.51 -19.55 18.07
CA THR A 71 -16.64 -20.72 17.80
C THR A 71 -15.52 -20.90 18.82
N THR A 72 -15.25 -19.87 19.62
CA THR A 72 -14.21 -19.84 20.64
C THR A 72 -14.66 -19.00 21.82
N TYR A 73 -14.10 -19.23 23.00
CA TYR A 73 -14.33 -18.39 24.18
C TYR A 73 -13.07 -17.61 24.57
N VAL A 74 -13.24 -16.55 25.36
CA VAL A 74 -12.12 -15.78 25.92
C VAL A 74 -11.53 -16.55 27.11
N ASN A 75 -10.30 -17.02 26.96
CA ASN A 75 -9.54 -17.73 28.01
C ASN A 75 -8.54 -16.82 28.74
N GLY A 76 -8.25 -15.65 28.17
CA GLY A 76 -7.40 -14.67 28.82
C GLY A 76 -7.42 -13.34 28.10
N VAL A 77 -6.83 -12.34 28.74
CA VAL A 77 -6.65 -11.00 28.18
C VAL A 77 -5.18 -10.68 28.16
N ARG A 78 -4.69 -10.28 26.98
CA ARG A 78 -3.34 -9.76 26.81
C ARG A 78 -3.36 -8.25 27.00
N TYR A 79 -2.54 -7.80 27.93
CA TYR A 79 -2.29 -6.40 28.19
C TYR A 79 -0.97 -6.00 27.57
N SER A 80 -0.88 -4.77 27.07
CA SER A 80 0.35 -4.23 26.52
C SER A 80 0.55 -2.78 26.89
N ALA A 81 1.83 -2.46 27.08
CA ALA A 81 2.37 -1.12 27.01
C ALA A 81 3.15 -0.98 25.72
N SER A 82 3.04 0.16 25.05
CA SER A 82 3.73 0.42 23.80
C SER A 82 4.26 1.85 23.74
N LEU A 83 5.42 2.01 23.11
CA LEU A 83 5.99 3.26 22.65
C LEU A 83 6.10 3.19 21.13
N TYR A 84 5.50 4.16 20.45
CA TYR A 84 5.55 4.33 19.02
C TYR A 84 6.41 5.54 18.69
N ALA A 85 7.33 5.40 17.73
CA ALA A 85 8.10 6.49 17.18
C ALA A 85 7.92 6.51 15.67
N LEU A 86 7.30 7.56 15.15
CA LEU A 86 7.22 7.83 13.72
C LEU A 86 8.35 8.79 13.36
N ILE A 87 9.31 8.29 12.59
CA ILE A 87 10.40 9.06 12.01
C ILE A 87 10.04 9.34 10.56
N THR A 88 10.05 10.61 10.16
CA THR A 88 9.81 11.01 8.76
C THR A 88 11.02 11.77 8.24
N TYR A 89 11.66 11.23 7.22
CA TYR A 89 12.66 11.93 6.43
C TYR A 89 11.99 12.54 5.21
N VAL A 90 12.17 13.84 5.01
CA VAL A 90 11.75 14.57 3.82
C VAL A 90 13.01 14.95 3.06
N THR A 91 13.05 14.59 1.77
CA THR A 91 14.17 14.86 0.87
C THR A 91 13.77 15.89 -0.18
N ASN A 92 14.77 16.50 -0.81
CA ASN A 92 14.53 17.44 -1.91
C ASN A 92 13.99 16.74 -3.18
N ASP A 93 14.37 15.48 -3.38
CA ASP A 93 14.05 14.69 -4.56
C ASP A 93 13.79 13.20 -4.23
N GLU A 94 13.15 12.49 -5.16
CA GLU A 94 12.73 11.09 -5.02
C GLU A 94 13.92 10.10 -5.03
N GLN A 95 15.02 10.43 -5.71
CA GLN A 95 16.21 9.57 -5.77
C GLN A 95 16.90 9.52 -4.41
N THR A 96 17.08 10.67 -3.76
CA THR A 96 17.59 10.74 -2.38
C THR A 96 16.70 9.95 -1.41
N ALA A 97 15.37 9.96 -1.62
CA ALA A 97 14.47 9.13 -0.82
C ALA A 97 14.69 7.62 -1.07
N MET A 98 14.96 7.20 -2.31
CA MET A 98 15.31 5.82 -2.65
C MET A 98 16.67 5.39 -2.06
N ASP A 99 17.67 6.26 -2.09
CA ASP A 99 18.99 6.01 -1.49
C ASP A 99 18.91 5.90 0.04
N ILE A 100 18.06 6.72 0.68
CA ILE A 100 17.76 6.59 2.10
C ILE A 100 17.12 5.22 2.38
N LYS A 101 16.10 4.82 1.60
CA LYS A 101 15.46 3.49 1.75
C LYS A 101 16.48 2.36 1.62
N GLY A 102 17.38 2.43 0.63
CA GLY A 102 18.47 1.47 0.43
C GLY A 102 19.46 1.45 1.60
N SER A 103 19.91 2.61 2.06
CA SER A 103 20.91 2.74 3.14
C SER A 103 20.40 2.26 4.51
N LEU A 104 19.09 2.39 4.74
CA LEU A 104 18.42 1.86 5.92
C LEU A 104 18.15 0.35 5.82
N GLY A 105 18.35 -0.24 4.64
CA GLY A 105 18.23 -1.69 4.39
C GLY A 105 16.82 -2.16 4.05
N PHE A 106 15.96 -1.28 3.52
CA PHE A 106 14.61 -1.66 3.10
C PHE A 106 14.61 -2.17 1.66
N THR A 107 14.64 -3.48 1.47
CA THR A 107 14.12 -4.10 0.23
C THR A 107 12.60 -4.15 0.30
N ALA A 108 11.91 -3.71 -0.76
CA ALA A 108 10.45 -3.62 -0.86
C ALA A 108 9.73 -4.76 -0.14
N GLY A 109 9.11 -4.45 1.00
CA GLY A 109 8.46 -5.42 1.88
C GLY A 109 8.52 -4.99 3.35
N ILE A 110 7.43 -5.23 4.08
CA ILE A 110 7.32 -4.98 5.51
C ILE A 110 8.27 -5.94 6.24
N GLY A 111 9.42 -5.44 6.70
CA GLY A 111 10.46 -6.22 7.36
C GLY A 111 10.64 -5.91 8.85
N ARG A 112 11.03 -6.93 9.64
CA ARG A 112 11.39 -6.79 11.06
C ARG A 112 12.78 -6.17 11.18
N LEU A 113 12.87 -4.95 11.74
CA LEU A 113 14.15 -4.37 12.16
C LEU A 113 14.32 -4.53 13.68
N GLY A 114 15.33 -5.27 14.10
CA GLY A 114 15.81 -5.20 15.48
C GLY A 114 16.54 -3.87 15.68
N VAL A 115 16.10 -3.06 16.65
CA VAL A 115 16.84 -1.85 17.05
C VAL A 115 18.10 -2.30 17.79
N ASN A 116 19.18 -2.53 17.04
CA ASN A 116 20.53 -2.69 17.59
C ASN A 116 21.29 -1.35 17.48
N ALA A 117 22.47 -1.25 18.10
CA ALA A 117 23.30 -0.04 18.05
C ALA A 117 23.60 0.43 16.61
N ASN A 118 23.67 -0.51 15.65
CA ASN A 118 23.90 -0.22 14.23
C ASN A 118 22.70 0.46 13.56
N VAL A 119 21.45 0.13 13.94
CA VAL A 119 20.25 0.78 13.40
C VAL A 119 20.11 2.21 13.93
N GLY A 120 20.36 2.44 15.22
CA GLY A 120 20.34 3.79 15.79
C GLY A 120 21.35 4.73 15.13
N LEU A 121 22.58 4.23 14.88
CA LEU A 121 23.61 4.98 14.18
C LEU A 121 23.23 5.29 12.73
N ARG A 122 22.64 4.34 11.99
CA ARG A 122 22.17 4.56 10.61
C ARG A 122 21.07 5.63 10.54
N LEU A 123 20.09 5.58 11.47
CA LEU A 123 19.01 6.55 11.53
C LEU A 123 19.52 7.96 11.86
N SER A 124 20.47 8.09 12.79
CA SER A 124 21.09 9.37 13.14
C SER A 124 21.95 9.93 12.00
N ASN A 125 22.79 9.09 11.37
CA ASN A 125 23.59 9.51 10.22
C ASN A 125 22.74 9.93 9.03
N THR A 126 21.59 9.28 8.81
CA THR A 126 20.64 9.65 7.76
C THR A 126 19.98 11.00 8.05
N ALA A 127 19.63 11.26 9.31
CA ALA A 127 19.06 12.55 9.73
C ALA A 127 20.07 13.70 9.60
N ALA A 128 21.36 13.40 9.68
CA ALA A 128 22.45 14.37 9.54
C ALA A 128 22.91 14.61 8.08
N ARG A 129 22.31 13.93 7.09
CA ARG A 129 22.65 14.13 5.67
C ARG A 129 22.18 15.51 5.19
N GLU A 130 23.01 16.15 4.37
CA GLU A 130 22.63 17.40 3.70
C GLU A 130 21.42 17.18 2.78
N GLY A 131 20.48 18.14 2.76
CA GLY A 131 19.25 18.04 1.95
C GLY A 131 18.17 17.10 2.53
N VAL A 132 18.35 16.60 3.75
CA VAL A 132 17.37 15.75 4.46
C VAL A 132 16.83 16.49 5.68
N SER A 133 15.51 16.65 5.75
CA SER A 133 14.83 17.12 6.96
C SER A 133 14.19 15.94 7.67
N ALA A 134 14.57 15.71 8.93
CA ALA A 134 14.01 14.63 9.75
C ALA A 134 13.05 15.19 10.79
N SER A 135 11.86 14.61 10.87
CA SER A 135 10.92 14.86 11.96
C SER A 135 10.63 13.58 12.73
N LEU A 136 10.34 13.74 14.01
CA LEU A 136 10.08 12.65 14.94
C LEU A 136 8.79 12.93 15.69
N GLN A 137 7.86 11.99 15.66
CA GLN A 137 6.64 12.00 16.46
C GLN A 137 6.62 10.78 17.36
N LEU A 138 6.31 11.00 18.63
CA LEU A 138 6.37 9.97 19.66
C LEU A 138 5.03 9.85 20.36
N VAL A 139 4.58 8.62 20.58
CA VAL A 139 3.37 8.33 21.33
C VAL A 139 3.58 7.12 22.20
N GLY A 140 3.36 7.28 23.51
CA GLY A 140 3.32 6.17 24.45
C GLY A 140 1.89 5.86 24.86
N SER A 141 1.67 4.61 25.24
CA SER A 141 0.39 4.13 25.73
C SER A 141 0.59 2.93 26.64
N GLY A 142 -0.21 2.84 27.69
CA GLY A 142 -0.30 1.65 28.52
C GLY A 142 0.81 1.48 29.57
N PHE A 143 1.53 2.54 29.93
CA PHE A 143 2.52 2.50 31.02
C PHE A 143 2.58 3.83 31.78
N GLU A 144 3.23 3.80 32.93
CA GLU A 144 3.47 4.94 33.80
C GLU A 144 4.86 5.54 33.58
N MET A 145 4.95 6.87 33.55
CA MET A 145 6.18 7.66 33.56
C MET A 145 6.16 8.62 34.74
N SER A 146 7.18 8.54 35.60
CA SER A 146 7.36 9.46 36.74
C SER A 146 6.11 9.63 37.62
N GLY A 147 5.37 8.54 37.89
CA GLY A 147 4.16 8.59 38.73
C GLY A 147 2.88 8.99 38.00
N GLN A 148 2.92 9.23 36.69
CA GLN A 148 1.77 9.63 35.87
C GLN A 148 1.60 8.71 34.67
N PRO A 149 0.38 8.54 34.12
CA PRO A 149 0.20 7.84 32.85
C PRO A 149 1.02 8.49 31.74
N ALA A 150 1.76 7.67 30.98
CA ALA A 150 2.56 8.17 29.87
C ALA A 150 1.67 8.89 28.84
N SER A 151 2.06 10.10 28.44
CA SER A 151 1.37 10.91 27.43
C SER A 151 2.35 11.35 26.34
N SER A 152 1.83 11.73 25.16
CA SER A 152 2.67 12.21 24.05
C SER A 152 3.52 13.43 24.43
N THR A 153 2.96 14.33 25.26
CA THR A 153 3.65 15.54 25.72
C THR A 153 4.81 15.19 26.65
N LEU A 154 4.55 14.35 27.66
CA LEU A 154 5.58 13.90 28.61
C LEU A 154 6.73 13.17 27.90
N ILE A 155 6.42 12.42 26.85
CA ILE A 155 7.41 11.69 26.06
C ILE A 155 8.23 12.63 25.16
N ALA A 156 7.57 13.63 24.56
CA ALA A 156 8.26 14.64 23.75
C ALA A 156 9.22 15.47 24.61
N ASP A 157 8.78 15.90 25.79
CA ASP A 157 9.60 16.64 26.76
C ASP A 157 10.79 15.81 27.25
N PHE A 158 10.57 14.51 27.46
CA PHE A 158 11.63 13.59 27.87
C PHE A 158 12.69 13.42 26.78
N LEU A 159 12.29 13.17 25.53
CA LEU A 159 13.20 12.80 24.45
C LEU A 159 13.94 13.97 23.81
N GLY A 160 13.39 15.19 23.84
CA GLY A 160 13.95 16.38 23.21
C GLY A 160 13.70 16.43 21.69
N THR A 161 14.31 17.39 20.99
CA THR A 161 14.16 17.57 19.54
C THR A 161 15.30 16.87 18.76
N GLY A 162 14.93 16.05 17.77
CA GLY A 162 15.87 15.46 16.80
C GLY A 162 16.24 13.99 17.01
N ILE A 163 16.94 13.41 16.03
CA ILE A 163 17.36 11.99 16.00
C ILE A 163 18.88 11.91 16.25
N THR A 164 19.27 12.01 17.52
CA THR A 164 20.68 12.04 17.97
C THR A 164 21.05 10.76 18.74
N PRO A 165 22.34 10.50 19.04
CA PRO A 165 22.72 9.41 19.94
C PRO A 165 22.05 9.49 21.32
N GLN A 166 21.86 10.70 21.86
CA GLN A 166 21.17 10.93 23.14
C GLN A 166 19.68 10.55 23.09
N PHE A 167 19.02 10.73 21.94
CA PHE A 167 17.65 10.27 21.73
C PHE A 167 17.53 8.76 21.99
N PHE A 168 18.45 7.95 21.46
CA PHE A 168 18.40 6.49 21.64
C PHE A 168 18.67 6.04 23.08
N GLN A 169 19.56 6.74 23.81
CA GLN A 169 19.77 6.49 25.25
C GLN A 169 18.49 6.71 26.05
N LYS A 170 17.78 7.81 25.78
CA LYS A 170 16.50 8.10 26.43
C LYS A 170 15.39 7.13 26.00
N VAL A 171 15.40 6.63 24.76
CA VAL A 171 14.50 5.53 24.36
C VAL A 171 14.76 4.28 25.19
N ASP A 172 16.01 3.97 25.54
CA ASP A 172 16.34 2.85 26.43
C ASP A 172 15.89 3.09 27.88
N GLU A 173 15.94 4.32 28.38
CA GLU A 173 15.35 4.68 29.67
C GLU A 173 13.82 4.49 29.67
N LEU A 174 13.13 4.92 28.61
CA LEU A 174 11.69 4.68 28.45
C LEU A 174 11.36 3.19 28.38
N LYS A 175 12.22 2.37 27.75
CA LYS A 175 12.05 0.90 27.77
C LYS A 175 12.07 0.37 29.20
N ASN A 176 13.00 0.83 30.02
CA ASN A 176 13.11 0.40 31.42
C ASN A 176 11.88 0.84 32.25
N MET A 177 11.37 2.06 32.02
CA MET A 177 10.13 2.53 32.67
C MET A 177 8.93 1.69 32.25
N LEU A 178 8.80 1.41 30.96
CA LEU A 178 7.76 0.57 30.39
C LEU A 178 7.82 -0.85 30.97
N ASP A 179 9.01 -1.45 31.07
CA ASP A 179 9.23 -2.76 31.70
C ASP A 179 8.82 -2.76 33.18
N THR A 180 9.18 -1.71 33.91
CA THR A 180 8.84 -1.58 35.35
C THR A 180 7.33 -1.45 35.55
N SER A 181 6.66 -0.65 34.72
CA SER A 181 5.21 -0.46 34.78
C SER A 181 4.45 -1.77 34.51
N ILE A 182 4.87 -2.53 33.49
CA ILE A 182 4.29 -3.86 33.20
C ILE A 182 4.49 -4.84 34.36
N ARG A 183 5.69 -4.91 34.95
CA ARG A 183 5.93 -5.81 36.10
C ARG A 183 5.05 -5.45 37.30
N ARG A 184 4.80 -4.16 37.54
CA ARG A 184 3.90 -3.70 38.59
C ARG A 184 2.46 -4.16 38.33
N ASP A 185 1.97 -4.02 37.09
CA ASP A 185 0.64 -4.48 36.71
C ASP A 185 0.50 -6.00 36.85
N VAL A 186 1.50 -6.77 36.40
CA VAL A 186 1.56 -8.25 36.56
C VAL A 186 1.46 -8.63 38.03
N CYS A 187 2.26 -8.01 38.89
CA CYS A 187 2.27 -8.30 40.31
C CYS A 187 0.90 -8.05 40.94
N ARG A 188 0.28 -6.91 40.65
CA ARG A 188 -1.04 -6.55 41.20
C ARG A 188 -2.14 -7.48 40.72
N ASP A 189 -2.05 -7.95 39.47
CA ASP A 189 -3.01 -8.88 38.89
C ASP A 189 -2.90 -10.30 39.45
N ALA A 190 -1.73 -10.69 39.98
CA ALA A 190 -1.51 -12.01 40.56
C ALA A 190 -2.39 -12.29 41.79
N GLY A 191 -2.72 -11.27 42.57
CA GLY A 191 -3.55 -11.41 43.79
C GLY A 191 -2.85 -12.09 44.96
N GLU A 192 -1.57 -12.41 44.81
CA GLU A 192 -0.72 -13.03 45.83
C GLU A 192 0.55 -12.18 46.05
N GLY A 193 1.02 -12.12 47.29
CA GLY A 193 2.23 -11.40 47.66
C GLY A 193 2.07 -9.89 47.83
N ASP A 194 3.22 -9.21 47.79
CA ASP A 194 3.37 -7.77 47.98
C ASP A 194 3.98 -7.13 46.72
N CYS A 195 3.40 -6.01 46.29
CA CYS A 195 3.76 -5.30 45.07
C CYS A 195 4.22 -3.86 45.38
N GLY A 196 5.31 -3.73 46.13
CA GLY A 196 5.90 -2.43 46.48
C GLY A 196 5.31 -1.85 47.77
N GLY A 197 5.19 -2.68 48.81
CA GLY A 197 4.64 -2.36 50.13
C GLY A 197 3.12 -2.43 50.20
N VAL A 198 2.44 -2.86 49.13
CA VAL A 198 1.00 -3.01 49.07
C VAL A 198 0.66 -4.44 48.62
N ARG A 199 -0.23 -5.09 49.37
CA ARG A 199 -0.75 -6.43 49.04
C ARG A 199 -1.37 -6.43 47.64
N ALA A 200 -1.04 -7.45 46.84
CA ALA A 200 -1.60 -7.61 45.50
C ALA A 200 -3.13 -7.77 45.57
N PRO A 201 -3.92 -6.89 44.91
CA PRO A 201 -5.39 -6.92 45.01
C PRO A 201 -6.02 -8.04 44.16
N GLY A 202 -5.32 -8.55 43.16
CA GLY A 202 -5.83 -9.54 42.21
C GLY A 202 -6.52 -8.91 41.00
N TYR A 203 -6.62 -9.68 39.92
CA TYR A 203 -7.05 -9.21 38.61
C TYR A 203 -8.34 -8.37 38.60
N PHE A 204 -9.42 -8.84 39.26
CA PHE A 204 -10.71 -8.14 39.27
C PHE A 204 -10.70 -6.85 40.10
N MET A 205 -9.81 -6.75 41.09
CA MET A 205 -9.73 -5.61 42.01
C MET A 205 -8.58 -4.64 41.67
N ASN A 206 -7.81 -4.91 40.61
CA ASN A 206 -6.74 -4.03 40.17
C ASN A 206 -7.27 -2.83 39.39
N THR A 207 -7.60 -1.75 40.12
CA THR A 207 -8.10 -0.48 39.56
C THR A 207 -7.01 0.44 39.01
N GLN A 208 -5.73 0.13 39.23
CA GLN A 208 -4.60 0.97 38.80
C GLN A 208 -3.80 0.33 37.66
N ARG A 209 -4.46 -0.50 36.84
CA ARG A 209 -3.82 -1.12 35.68
C ARG A 209 -3.51 -0.05 34.64
N ASN A 210 -2.23 0.17 34.38
CA ASN A 210 -1.79 1.13 33.37
C ASN A 210 -1.84 0.51 31.97
N ALA A 211 -1.48 -0.77 31.86
CA ALA A 211 -1.47 -1.52 30.62
C ALA A 211 -2.85 -1.60 29.97
N LYS A 212 -2.89 -1.47 28.64
CA LYS A 212 -4.14 -1.52 27.86
C LYS A 212 -4.40 -2.94 27.36
N SER A 213 -5.66 -3.35 27.34
CA SER A 213 -6.06 -4.58 26.66
C SER A 213 -5.77 -4.45 25.18
N THR A 214 -5.03 -5.42 24.63
CA THR A 214 -4.60 -5.40 23.22
C THR A 214 -4.87 -6.69 22.47
N ALA A 215 -5.14 -7.78 23.17
CA ALA A 215 -5.65 -8.98 22.54
C ALA A 215 -6.40 -9.80 23.57
N ILE A 216 -7.17 -10.76 23.07
CA ILE A 216 -7.72 -11.86 23.85
C ILE A 216 -6.92 -13.12 23.53
N ASP A 217 -6.63 -13.90 24.56
CA ASP A 217 -6.24 -15.30 24.40
C ASP A 217 -7.52 -16.12 24.29
N ILE A 218 -7.67 -16.85 23.20
CA ILE A 218 -8.86 -17.66 22.91
C ILE A 218 -8.68 -19.09 23.39
N GLY A 219 -9.76 -19.71 23.87
CA GLY A 219 -9.85 -21.14 24.16
C GLY A 219 -10.80 -21.84 23.19
N PHE A 220 -10.67 -23.17 23.12
CA PHE A 220 -11.42 -24.03 22.20
C PHE A 220 -12.35 -24.96 22.99
N TYR A 221 -13.61 -25.05 22.55
CA TYR A 221 -14.65 -25.75 23.28
C TYR A 221 -14.44 -27.27 23.34
N ASP A 222 -13.76 -27.86 22.34
CA ASP A 222 -13.42 -29.28 22.30
C ASP A 222 -12.47 -29.74 23.41
N THR A 223 -11.76 -28.80 24.04
CA THR A 223 -10.89 -29.08 25.20
C THR A 223 -11.63 -29.08 26.55
N LEU A 224 -12.91 -28.71 26.57
CA LEU A 224 -13.68 -28.61 27.80
C LEU A 224 -14.25 -29.97 28.23
N PRO A 225 -14.21 -30.32 29.53
CA PRO A 225 -14.57 -31.65 30.03
C PRO A 225 -16.06 -32.01 29.85
N ASN A 226 -16.94 -31.02 29.69
CA ASN A 226 -18.37 -31.23 29.48
C ASN A 226 -18.84 -30.81 28.07
N ALA A 227 -17.92 -30.55 27.15
CA ALA A 227 -18.25 -30.40 25.74
C ALA A 227 -18.44 -31.79 25.13
N SER A 228 -19.70 -32.22 25.05
CA SER A 228 -20.09 -33.47 24.41
C SER A 228 -20.96 -33.18 23.19
N TRP A 229 -20.76 -33.95 22.13
CA TRP A 229 -21.51 -33.86 20.87
C TRP A 229 -21.79 -35.26 20.34
N THR A 230 -22.71 -35.33 19.37
CA THR A 230 -23.06 -36.58 18.68
C THR A 230 -22.24 -36.74 17.40
N GLY A 231 -21.77 -37.97 17.15
CA GLY A 231 -20.98 -38.32 15.97
C GLY A 231 -19.46 -38.30 16.17
N ASP A 232 -18.73 -38.91 15.22
CA ASP A 232 -17.29 -39.17 15.35
C ASP A 232 -16.40 -37.97 14.99
N VAL A 233 -16.94 -36.97 14.31
CA VAL A 233 -16.16 -35.82 13.81
C VAL A 233 -16.33 -34.63 14.75
N ASN A 234 -15.21 -34.05 15.19
CA ASN A 234 -15.21 -32.85 16.03
C ASN A 234 -15.93 -31.68 15.31
N PRO A 235 -17.09 -31.22 15.82
CA PRO A 235 -17.89 -30.22 15.15
C PRO A 235 -17.23 -28.83 15.17
N PHE A 236 -16.35 -28.56 16.15
CA PHE A 236 -15.59 -27.32 16.23
C PHE A 236 -14.49 -27.26 15.18
N GLU A 237 -13.83 -28.38 14.90
CA GLU A 237 -12.84 -28.48 13.83
C GLU A 237 -13.48 -28.27 12.45
N GLN A 238 -14.65 -28.85 12.22
CA GLN A 238 -15.43 -28.61 11.01
C GLN A 238 -15.81 -27.13 10.87
N ALA A 239 -16.33 -26.52 11.94
CA ALA A 239 -16.69 -25.10 11.97
C ALA A 239 -15.49 -24.19 11.66
N LEU A 240 -14.32 -24.45 12.27
CA LEU A 240 -13.08 -23.71 12.01
C LEU A 240 -12.60 -23.87 10.57
N THR A 241 -12.67 -25.09 10.02
CA THR A 241 -12.29 -25.37 8.63
C THR A 241 -13.16 -24.59 7.66
N ARG A 242 -14.48 -24.55 7.91
CA ARG A 242 -15.43 -23.77 7.11
C ARG A 242 -15.21 -22.26 7.22
N LEU A 243 -15.00 -21.75 8.43
CA LEU A 243 -14.66 -20.33 8.63
C LEU A 243 -13.38 -19.92 7.90
N ARG A 244 -12.34 -20.76 7.95
CA ARG A 244 -11.09 -20.51 7.19
C ARG A 244 -11.31 -20.57 5.68
N ALA A 245 -12.21 -21.43 5.19
CA ALA A 245 -12.56 -21.45 3.76
C ALA A 245 -13.27 -20.16 3.35
N VAL A 246 -14.27 -19.71 4.12
CA VAL A 246 -14.96 -18.43 3.92
C VAL A 246 -13.99 -17.25 3.99
N GLU A 247 -13.11 -17.22 4.98
CA GLU A 247 -12.10 -16.16 5.13
C GLU A 247 -11.16 -16.12 3.91
N ARG A 248 -10.63 -17.27 3.47
CA ARG A 248 -9.78 -17.35 2.27
C ARG A 248 -10.52 -16.85 1.03
N TYR A 249 -11.78 -17.21 0.89
CA TYR A 249 -12.62 -16.81 -0.24
C TYR A 249 -12.88 -15.31 -0.25
N VAL A 250 -13.36 -14.74 0.85
CA VAL A 250 -13.59 -13.29 0.98
C VAL A 250 -12.28 -12.52 0.80
N ARG A 251 -11.17 -13.01 1.37
CA ARG A 251 -9.86 -12.37 1.22
C ARG A 251 -9.41 -12.33 -0.24
N ALA A 252 -9.65 -13.38 -1.02
CA ALA A 252 -9.32 -13.41 -2.44
C ALA A 252 -10.14 -12.38 -3.23
N LEU A 253 -11.44 -12.26 -2.95
CA LEU A 253 -12.29 -11.19 -3.52
C LEU A 253 -11.83 -9.80 -3.07
N GLY A 254 -11.40 -9.65 -1.81
CA GLY A 254 -10.83 -8.41 -1.29
C GLY A 254 -9.56 -8.00 -2.04
N GLY A 255 -8.69 -8.96 -2.35
CA GLY A 255 -7.51 -8.70 -3.19
C GLY A 255 -7.85 -8.25 -4.61
N LEU A 256 -8.97 -8.71 -5.19
CA LEU A 256 -9.45 -8.17 -6.48
C LEU A 256 -9.96 -6.74 -6.34
N GLN A 257 -10.74 -6.47 -5.31
CA GLN A 257 -11.21 -5.11 -5.02
C GLN A 257 -10.01 -4.15 -4.87
N GLU A 258 -9.01 -4.51 -4.06
CA GLU A 258 -7.79 -3.70 -3.88
C GLU A 258 -7.06 -3.44 -5.21
N ARG A 259 -7.00 -4.42 -6.12
CA ARG A 259 -6.41 -4.23 -7.46
C ARG A 259 -7.21 -3.27 -8.32
N ILE A 260 -8.54 -3.40 -8.34
CA ILE A 260 -9.42 -2.49 -9.10
C ILE A 260 -9.34 -1.06 -8.54
N GLU A 261 -9.35 -0.91 -7.21
CA GLU A 261 -9.12 0.38 -6.55
C GLU A 261 -7.74 0.94 -6.91
N GLY A 262 -6.70 0.10 -6.89
CA GLY A 262 -5.35 0.48 -7.29
C GLY A 262 -5.28 1.01 -8.73
N ILE A 263 -5.96 0.37 -9.68
CA ILE A 263 -6.08 0.86 -11.06
C ILE A 263 -6.74 2.23 -11.09
N TYR A 264 -7.87 2.37 -10.40
CA TYR A 264 -8.63 3.62 -10.40
C TYR A 264 -7.83 4.78 -9.79
N TRP A 265 -7.29 4.61 -8.58
CA TRP A 265 -6.61 5.67 -7.84
C TRP A 265 -5.24 6.01 -8.43
N ASN A 266 -4.48 5.03 -8.94
CA ASN A 266 -3.11 5.25 -9.40
C ASN A 266 -2.98 5.49 -10.90
N GLU A 267 -3.93 5.05 -11.73
CA GLU A 267 -3.82 5.16 -13.19
C GLU A 267 -4.95 6.00 -13.79
N MET A 268 -6.21 5.74 -13.44
CA MET A 268 -7.36 6.45 -14.04
C MET A 268 -7.54 7.86 -13.49
N GLN A 269 -7.53 8.02 -12.16
CA GLN A 269 -7.77 9.32 -11.53
C GLN A 269 -6.73 10.36 -11.97
N PRO A 270 -5.42 10.07 -12.03
CA PRO A 270 -4.44 11.05 -12.53
C PRO A 270 -4.78 11.57 -13.92
N PHE A 271 -5.21 10.70 -14.85
CA PHE A 271 -5.66 11.13 -16.17
C PHE A 271 -6.94 11.96 -16.10
N ARG A 272 -7.93 11.55 -15.29
CA ARG A 272 -9.20 12.25 -15.14
C ARG A 272 -9.02 13.66 -14.60
N ASP A 273 -8.22 13.80 -13.54
CA ASP A 273 -8.01 15.04 -12.80
C ASP A 273 -7.01 15.96 -13.53
N THR A 274 -6.32 15.46 -14.56
CA THR A 274 -5.47 16.28 -15.44
C THR A 274 -6.33 17.20 -16.34
N PRO A 275 -6.04 18.51 -16.39
CA PRO A 275 -6.66 19.44 -17.34
C PRO A 275 -6.56 18.99 -18.80
N THR A 276 -7.57 19.29 -19.62
CA THR A 276 -7.66 18.79 -21.01
C THR A 276 -6.44 19.09 -21.86
N ASP A 277 -5.84 20.26 -21.71
CA ASP A 277 -4.61 20.71 -22.41
C ASP A 277 -3.37 19.90 -21.99
N LEU A 278 -3.34 19.38 -20.78
CA LEU A 278 -2.24 18.56 -20.26
C LEU A 278 -2.45 17.06 -20.51
N LYS A 279 -3.64 16.62 -20.95
CA LYS A 279 -3.90 15.22 -21.34
C LYS A 279 -3.08 14.76 -22.55
N ALA A 280 -2.51 15.70 -23.30
CA ALA A 280 -1.53 15.42 -24.35
C ALA A 280 -0.29 14.67 -23.82
N SER A 281 0.01 14.76 -22.52
CA SER A 281 1.12 14.06 -21.87
C SER A 281 0.80 12.61 -21.50
N PHE A 282 -0.29 12.03 -22.00
CA PHE A 282 -0.69 10.64 -21.73
C PHE A 282 -0.79 9.82 -23.00
N GLN A 283 -0.68 8.51 -22.86
CA GLN A 283 -0.84 7.55 -23.94
C GLN A 283 -1.28 6.18 -23.41
N VAL A 284 -1.94 5.38 -24.26
CA VAL A 284 -2.24 3.98 -23.95
C VAL A 284 -0.95 3.14 -23.92
N ALA A 285 -0.76 2.37 -22.84
CA ALA A 285 0.39 1.53 -22.63
C ALA A 285 0.35 0.25 -23.48
N PRO A 286 1.51 -0.28 -23.93
CA PRO A 286 1.58 -1.58 -24.57
C PRO A 286 0.96 -2.69 -23.69
N PRO A 287 0.29 -3.70 -24.28
CA PRO A 287 0.28 -4.05 -25.70
C PRO A 287 -0.76 -3.30 -26.55
N ALA A 288 -1.54 -2.39 -25.98
CA ALA A 288 -2.53 -1.64 -26.74
C ALA A 288 -1.85 -0.79 -27.84
N THR A 289 -2.55 -0.58 -28.95
CA THR A 289 -2.05 0.30 -30.01
C THR A 289 -2.14 1.76 -29.56
N PRO A 290 -1.04 2.54 -29.64
CA PRO A 290 -1.06 3.97 -29.33
C PRO A 290 -2.11 4.72 -30.16
N VAL A 291 -2.74 5.72 -29.55
CA VAL A 291 -3.72 6.59 -30.22
C VAL A 291 -3.13 7.94 -30.57
N ARG A 292 -3.76 8.65 -31.51
CA ARG A 292 -3.22 9.92 -32.05
C ARG A 292 -3.74 11.16 -31.34
N THR A 293 -4.95 11.10 -30.78
CA THR A 293 -5.67 12.30 -30.34
C THR A 293 -6.15 12.21 -28.89
N ILE A 294 -6.30 13.37 -28.24
CA ILE A 294 -6.85 13.46 -26.89
C ILE A 294 -8.28 12.89 -26.80
N PRO A 295 -9.21 13.16 -27.75
CA PRO A 295 -10.54 12.55 -27.72
C PRO A 295 -10.53 11.02 -27.72
N GLN A 296 -9.58 10.37 -28.44
CA GLN A 296 -9.43 8.92 -28.40
C GLN A 296 -8.99 8.44 -27.01
N LEU A 297 -8.02 9.12 -26.38
CA LEU A 297 -7.59 8.80 -25.01
C LEU A 297 -8.74 8.92 -24.01
N VAL A 298 -9.52 10.01 -24.11
CA VAL A 298 -10.68 10.25 -23.24
C VAL A 298 -11.73 9.17 -23.43
N ALA A 299 -12.05 8.79 -24.67
CA ALA A 299 -13.02 7.72 -24.93
C ALA A 299 -12.60 6.36 -24.34
N ILE A 300 -11.31 6.01 -24.46
CA ILE A 300 -10.75 4.80 -23.87
C ILE A 300 -10.84 4.87 -22.34
N HIS A 301 -10.38 5.97 -21.75
CA HIS A 301 -10.44 6.19 -20.31
C HIS A 301 -11.87 6.09 -19.77
N ASP A 302 -12.83 6.78 -20.38
CA ASP A 302 -14.21 6.85 -19.88
C ASP A 302 -14.91 5.49 -19.94
N THR A 303 -14.61 4.68 -20.97
CA THR A 303 -15.08 3.30 -21.07
C THR A 303 -14.63 2.46 -19.87
N TRP A 304 -13.35 2.56 -19.50
CA TRP A 304 -12.79 1.78 -18.40
C TRP A 304 -13.11 2.36 -17.02
N SER A 305 -13.27 3.67 -16.92
CA SER A 305 -13.72 4.36 -15.70
C SER A 305 -15.12 3.87 -15.29
N GLN A 306 -16.04 3.70 -16.24
CA GLN A 306 -17.36 3.13 -15.97
C GLN A 306 -17.31 1.67 -15.48
N GLU A 307 -16.25 0.93 -15.79
CA GLU A 307 -16.08 -0.45 -15.33
C GLU A 307 -15.49 -0.55 -13.92
N PHE A 308 -14.58 0.38 -13.55
CA PHE A 308 -13.77 0.27 -12.33
C PHE A 308 -13.98 1.36 -11.28
N ASN A 309 -14.89 2.31 -11.49
CA ASN A 309 -15.12 3.41 -10.55
C ASN A 309 -15.25 2.94 -9.08
N SER A 310 -14.52 3.60 -8.18
CA SER A 310 -14.35 3.24 -6.76
C SER A 310 -15.36 3.97 -5.85
N PRO A 311 -15.76 3.40 -4.69
CA PRO A 311 -16.59 4.12 -3.72
C PRO A 311 -15.91 5.42 -3.24
N GLY A 312 -16.63 6.54 -3.29
CA GLY A 312 -16.18 7.85 -2.75
C GLY A 312 -16.21 9.06 -3.71
N GLY A 313 -16.59 8.88 -4.99
CA GLY A 313 -16.77 9.95 -5.98
C GLY A 313 -18.13 9.87 -6.70
N PRO A 314 -18.60 10.94 -7.39
CA PRO A 314 -20.02 11.19 -7.58
C PRO A 314 -20.70 10.23 -8.57
N ALA A 315 -21.35 9.21 -8.00
CA ALA A 315 -22.66 8.67 -8.40
C ALA A 315 -22.77 7.30 -9.13
N SER A 316 -21.73 6.45 -9.20
CA SER A 316 -21.95 5.00 -9.41
C SER A 316 -20.68 4.17 -9.17
N LEU A 317 -20.83 3.02 -8.51
CA LEU A 317 -19.78 2.00 -8.51
C LEU A 317 -19.60 1.50 -9.95
N GLY A 318 -18.35 1.29 -10.37
CA GLY A 318 -18.08 0.65 -11.65
C GLY A 318 -18.64 -0.77 -11.64
N LYS A 319 -19.12 -1.28 -12.78
CA LYS A 319 -19.86 -2.57 -12.83
C LYS A 319 -19.03 -3.73 -12.27
N THR A 320 -17.74 -3.77 -12.59
CA THR A 320 -16.84 -4.84 -12.11
C THR A 320 -16.62 -4.72 -10.60
N MET A 321 -16.39 -3.49 -10.11
CA MET A 321 -16.26 -3.21 -8.68
C MET A 321 -17.52 -3.60 -7.90
N GLN A 322 -18.68 -3.19 -8.40
CA GLN A 322 -19.98 -3.48 -7.81
C GLN A 322 -20.19 -4.99 -7.69
N SER A 323 -19.93 -5.75 -8.75
CA SER A 323 -20.11 -7.21 -8.74
C SER A 323 -19.23 -7.90 -7.68
N VAL A 324 -17.98 -7.45 -7.51
CA VAL A 324 -17.09 -7.99 -6.47
C VAL A 324 -17.61 -7.65 -5.07
N ILE A 325 -18.00 -6.40 -4.82
CA ILE A 325 -18.53 -5.96 -3.51
C ILE A 325 -19.83 -6.70 -3.16
N GLU A 326 -20.77 -6.79 -4.09
CA GLU A 326 -22.03 -7.50 -3.90
C GLU A 326 -21.79 -8.98 -3.59
N LYS A 327 -20.84 -9.62 -4.29
CA LYS A 327 -20.46 -11.00 -4.02
C LYS A 327 -19.85 -11.18 -2.64
N GLN A 328 -18.99 -10.27 -2.20
CA GLN A 328 -18.45 -10.30 -0.83
C GLN A 328 -19.56 -10.13 0.22
N GLN A 329 -20.46 -9.18 0.02
CA GLN A 329 -21.58 -8.92 0.94
C GLN A 329 -22.55 -10.10 1.02
N ASP A 330 -22.90 -10.70 -0.12
CA ASP A 330 -23.72 -11.91 -0.20
C ASP A 330 -23.06 -13.08 0.55
N CYS A 331 -21.75 -13.26 0.36
CA CYS A 331 -20.96 -14.26 1.06
C CYS A 331 -21.04 -14.07 2.59
N TRP A 332 -20.78 -12.85 3.07
CA TRP A 332 -20.85 -12.53 4.50
C TRP A 332 -22.24 -12.74 5.08
N SER A 333 -23.28 -12.28 4.36
CA SER A 333 -24.67 -12.43 4.78
C SER A 333 -25.01 -13.92 4.96
N LYS A 334 -24.70 -14.76 3.97
CA LYS A 334 -24.99 -16.20 4.03
C LYS A 334 -24.18 -16.94 5.10
N ALA A 335 -22.89 -16.63 5.22
CA ALA A 335 -22.03 -17.21 6.25
C ALA A 335 -22.48 -16.85 7.68
N SER A 336 -23.13 -15.68 7.86
CA SER A 336 -23.65 -15.25 9.16
C SER A 336 -24.93 -15.98 9.58
N VAL A 337 -25.74 -16.45 8.62
CA VAL A 337 -27.00 -17.16 8.87
C VAL A 337 -26.77 -18.66 9.05
N ASN A 338 -25.89 -19.25 8.23
CA ASN A 338 -25.57 -20.67 8.28
C ASN A 338 -24.07 -20.89 8.09
N LEU A 339 -23.38 -21.31 9.16
CA LEU A 339 -21.93 -21.51 9.17
C LEU A 339 -21.48 -22.61 8.20
N PHE A 340 -22.40 -23.51 7.85
CA PHE A 340 -22.20 -24.62 6.93
C PHE A 340 -22.84 -24.39 5.57
N SER A 341 -23.34 -23.17 5.28
CA SER A 341 -23.78 -22.84 3.94
C SER A 341 -22.61 -22.98 2.97
N THR A 342 -22.84 -23.74 1.91
CA THR A 342 -21.92 -23.88 0.77
C THR A 342 -22.06 -22.73 -0.22
N ASP A 343 -22.88 -21.71 0.05
CA ASP A 343 -23.20 -20.67 -0.93
C ASP A 343 -22.11 -19.58 -1.00
N CYS A 344 -21.41 -19.34 0.12
CA CYS A 344 -20.28 -18.41 0.22
C CYS A 344 -18.94 -19.09 -0.16
N SER A 345 -18.89 -20.42 -0.12
CA SER A 345 -17.76 -21.23 -0.58
C SER A 345 -18.26 -22.64 -0.87
N PRO A 346 -18.68 -22.95 -2.10
CA PRO A 346 -19.12 -24.31 -2.42
C PRO A 346 -17.92 -25.23 -2.23
N ASN A 347 -18.04 -26.15 -1.28
CA ASN A 347 -17.14 -27.28 -0.98
C ASN A 347 -15.83 -27.32 -1.80
N ASP A 348 -14.77 -26.74 -1.26
CA ASP A 348 -13.40 -26.83 -1.82
C ASP A 348 -13.17 -26.20 -3.20
N VAL A 349 -14.09 -25.39 -3.71
CA VAL A 349 -13.84 -24.57 -4.90
C VAL A 349 -12.84 -23.45 -4.54
N ALA A 350 -11.71 -23.42 -5.23
CA ALA A 350 -10.74 -22.34 -5.07
C ALA A 350 -11.42 -21.00 -5.38
N PRO A 351 -11.13 -19.90 -4.65
CA PRO A 351 -11.74 -18.60 -4.94
C PRO A 351 -11.49 -18.13 -6.38
N THR A 352 -10.37 -18.56 -6.96
CA THR A 352 -10.00 -18.34 -8.36
C THR A 352 -10.93 -19.00 -9.37
N ASP A 353 -11.71 -20.00 -8.95
CA ASP A 353 -12.67 -20.69 -9.80
C ASP A 353 -14.06 -20.06 -9.81
N ASP A 354 -14.30 -19.11 -8.90
CA ASP A 354 -15.56 -18.38 -8.83
C ASP A 354 -15.82 -17.57 -10.11
N PRO A 355 -17.05 -17.59 -10.67
CA PRO A 355 -17.38 -16.85 -11.87
C PRO A 355 -17.18 -15.32 -11.74
N THR A 356 -17.50 -14.73 -10.59
CA THR A 356 -17.28 -13.30 -10.33
C THR A 356 -15.79 -13.00 -10.27
N TYR A 357 -15.01 -13.86 -9.60
CA TYR A 357 -13.55 -13.72 -9.57
C TYR A 357 -12.95 -13.76 -10.98
N LYS A 358 -13.31 -14.78 -11.77
CA LYS A 358 -12.82 -14.94 -13.16
C LYS A 358 -13.21 -13.77 -14.04
N ALA A 359 -14.46 -13.30 -13.95
CA ALA A 359 -14.94 -12.17 -14.72
C ALA A 359 -14.20 -10.86 -14.37
N ALA A 360 -14.01 -10.59 -13.07
CA ALA A 360 -13.27 -9.41 -12.62
C ALA A 360 -11.79 -9.47 -13.03
N LEU A 361 -11.13 -10.63 -12.88
CA LEU A 361 -9.76 -10.82 -13.33
C LEU A 361 -9.61 -10.63 -14.84
N ALA A 362 -10.56 -11.15 -15.63
CA ALA A 362 -10.58 -10.97 -17.07
C ALA A 362 -10.73 -9.50 -17.45
N LYS A 363 -11.53 -8.72 -16.72
CA LYS A 363 -11.67 -7.27 -16.92
C LYS A 363 -10.38 -6.52 -16.57
N ILE A 364 -9.73 -6.84 -15.46
CA ILE A 364 -8.42 -6.28 -15.09
C ILE A 364 -7.39 -6.55 -16.19
N THR A 365 -7.35 -7.79 -16.69
CA THR A 365 -6.44 -8.21 -17.76
C THR A 365 -6.73 -7.43 -19.05
N ALA A 366 -8.00 -7.36 -19.45
CA ALA A 366 -8.42 -6.63 -20.65
C ALA A 366 -8.12 -5.11 -20.55
N TYR A 367 -8.22 -4.51 -19.36
CA TYR A 367 -7.78 -3.14 -19.13
C TYR A 367 -6.27 -3.01 -19.34
N GLY A 368 -5.47 -3.91 -18.76
CA GLY A 368 -4.01 -3.93 -18.96
C GLY A 368 -3.61 -4.10 -20.43
N ASP A 369 -4.42 -4.80 -21.22
CA ASP A 369 -4.15 -5.08 -22.63
C ASP A 369 -4.66 -3.99 -23.60
N THR A 370 -5.68 -3.22 -23.22
CA THR A 370 -6.39 -2.32 -24.18
C THR A 370 -6.69 -0.92 -23.67
N GLY A 371 -6.70 -0.71 -22.34
CA GLY A 371 -7.29 0.46 -21.71
C GLY A 371 -6.35 1.33 -20.88
N ARG A 372 -5.11 0.88 -20.71
CA ARG A 372 -4.19 1.43 -19.70
C ARG A 372 -3.60 2.76 -20.15
N VAL A 373 -4.23 3.87 -19.80
CA VAL A 373 -3.75 5.22 -20.14
C VAL A 373 -2.77 5.70 -19.06
N LEU A 374 -1.52 5.92 -19.43
CA LEU A 374 -0.43 6.29 -18.52
C LEU A 374 0.26 7.59 -18.96
N PRO A 375 0.88 8.33 -18.02
CA PRO A 375 1.68 9.49 -18.36
C PRO A 375 2.92 9.07 -19.16
N VAL A 376 3.23 9.86 -20.17
CA VAL A 376 4.42 9.76 -21.00
C VAL A 376 5.56 10.47 -20.30
N SER A 377 6.68 9.78 -20.15
CA SER A 377 7.94 10.34 -19.65
C SER A 377 8.72 10.96 -20.79
N TYR A 378 8.94 12.27 -20.71
CA TYR A 378 9.73 13.00 -21.69
C TYR A 378 10.43 14.19 -21.05
N ARG A 379 11.43 14.72 -21.77
CA ARG A 379 11.99 16.06 -21.56
C ARG A 379 12.12 16.74 -22.91
N THR A 380 12.22 18.06 -22.90
CA THR A 380 12.62 18.83 -24.08
C THR A 380 14.06 19.27 -23.93
N ALA A 381 14.81 19.28 -25.03
CA ALA A 381 16.12 19.92 -25.10
C ALA A 381 16.10 21.02 -26.17
N ALA A 382 17.13 21.86 -26.20
CA ALA A 382 17.37 22.79 -27.29
C ALA A 382 18.43 22.21 -28.22
N ALA A 383 18.14 22.13 -29.52
CA ALA A 383 19.11 21.72 -30.53
C ALA A 383 19.16 22.77 -31.65
N THR A 384 20.37 23.09 -32.09
CA THR A 384 20.61 24.05 -33.17
C THR A 384 20.31 23.47 -34.55
N ASN A 385 20.41 22.15 -34.71
CA ASN A 385 20.14 21.42 -35.94
C ASN A 385 19.87 19.94 -35.65
N ALA A 386 19.68 19.18 -36.73
CA ALA A 386 19.41 17.76 -36.71
C ALA A 386 20.48 16.92 -36.02
N GLY A 387 21.72 17.12 -36.44
CA GLY A 387 22.88 16.38 -35.95
C GLY A 387 23.13 16.60 -34.45
N ALA A 388 22.72 17.75 -33.91
CA ALA A 388 22.87 18.08 -32.49
C ALA A 388 21.75 17.52 -31.60
N ALA A 389 20.61 17.08 -32.14
CA ALA A 389 19.44 16.68 -31.36
C ALA A 389 19.70 15.46 -30.46
N ALA A 390 20.42 14.45 -30.96
CA ALA A 390 20.78 13.27 -30.18
C ALA A 390 21.70 13.62 -29.00
N ALA A 391 22.73 14.43 -29.24
CA ALA A 391 23.65 14.91 -28.20
C ALA A 391 22.93 15.80 -27.18
N ALA A 392 21.99 16.64 -27.62
CA ALA A 392 21.17 17.46 -26.74
C ALA A 392 20.33 16.59 -25.79
N CYS A 393 19.69 15.53 -26.29
CA CYS A 393 18.99 14.57 -25.43
C CYS A 393 19.93 13.84 -24.46
N GLN A 394 21.11 13.40 -24.93
CA GLN A 394 22.08 12.74 -24.06
C GLN A 394 22.57 13.66 -22.94
N SER A 395 22.69 14.96 -23.19
CA SER A 395 23.10 15.94 -22.17
C SER A 395 22.10 16.08 -21.00
N LEU A 396 20.85 15.64 -21.17
CA LEU A 396 19.86 15.59 -20.10
C LEU A 396 20.01 14.37 -19.18
N SER A 397 20.91 13.44 -19.50
CA SER A 397 21.13 12.22 -18.74
C SER A 397 21.76 12.51 -17.38
N THR A 398 21.33 11.78 -16.37
CA THR A 398 21.96 11.73 -15.04
C THR A 398 22.71 10.42 -14.87
N ALA A 399 23.32 10.19 -13.70
CA ALA A 399 23.95 8.90 -13.37
C ALA A 399 22.98 7.71 -13.47
N ASP A 400 21.70 7.95 -13.15
CA ASP A 400 20.69 6.89 -13.00
C ASP A 400 19.70 6.82 -14.17
N LEU A 401 19.62 7.86 -15.00
CA LEU A 401 18.64 7.94 -16.09
C LEU A 401 19.27 8.53 -17.34
N SER A 402 19.33 7.73 -18.40
CA SER A 402 19.77 8.19 -19.72
C SER A 402 18.60 8.60 -20.61
N TYR A 403 18.80 9.68 -21.36
CA TYR A 403 17.84 10.21 -22.32
C TYR A 403 18.38 10.08 -23.75
N ARG A 404 17.46 9.83 -24.69
CA ARG A 404 17.76 9.71 -26.12
C ARG A 404 16.60 10.24 -26.96
N LEU A 405 16.82 10.34 -28.26
CA LEU A 405 15.72 10.52 -29.20
C LEU A 405 14.82 9.27 -29.20
N PRO A 406 13.50 9.45 -29.38
CA PRO A 406 12.56 8.34 -29.54
C PRO A 406 12.85 7.58 -30.83
N THR A 407 12.68 6.27 -30.80
CA THR A 407 12.70 5.44 -32.02
C THR A 407 11.46 5.67 -32.88
N SER A 408 11.49 5.20 -34.12
CA SER A 408 10.35 5.27 -35.03
C SER A 408 9.11 4.52 -34.53
N THR A 409 9.27 3.50 -33.69
CA THR A 409 8.15 2.80 -33.06
C THR A 409 7.58 3.59 -31.88
N GLU A 410 8.45 4.24 -31.10
CA GLU A 410 8.05 4.98 -29.89
C GLU A 410 7.38 6.31 -30.18
N ILE A 411 7.66 6.93 -31.33
CA ILE A 411 7.10 8.23 -31.68
C ILE A 411 5.57 8.19 -31.83
N THR A 412 5.00 7.04 -32.20
CA THR A 412 3.55 6.85 -32.21
C THR A 412 2.94 6.98 -30.81
N ALA A 413 3.67 6.60 -29.76
CA ALA A 413 3.27 6.82 -28.38
C ALA A 413 3.32 8.31 -27.98
N LEU A 414 4.14 9.11 -28.66
CA LEU A 414 4.25 10.56 -28.44
C LEU A 414 3.26 11.38 -29.29
N ALA A 415 2.42 10.75 -30.12
CA ALA A 415 1.56 11.47 -31.05
C ALA A 415 0.65 12.52 -30.37
N PRO A 416 -0.08 12.22 -29.28
CA PRO A 416 -0.89 13.23 -28.59
C PRO A 416 -0.04 14.40 -28.07
N LEU A 417 1.15 14.11 -27.54
CA LEU A 417 2.09 15.12 -27.05
C LEU A 417 2.53 16.06 -28.18
N VAL A 418 2.95 15.51 -29.32
CA VAL A 418 3.38 16.29 -30.48
C VAL A 418 2.23 17.11 -31.07
N GLY A 419 1.02 16.57 -31.14
CA GLY A 419 -0.09 17.24 -31.82
C GLY A 419 -0.83 18.27 -30.99
N PHE A 420 -0.83 18.12 -29.66
CA PHE A 420 -1.77 18.84 -28.81
C PHE A 420 -1.14 19.50 -27.58
N ALA A 421 0.10 19.17 -27.20
CA ALA A 421 0.71 19.80 -26.04
C ALA A 421 1.19 21.22 -26.37
N ALA A 422 1.08 22.10 -25.39
CA ALA A 422 1.66 23.44 -25.42
C ALA A 422 3.19 23.38 -25.19
N LEU A 423 3.92 22.74 -26.10
CA LEU A 423 5.39 22.75 -26.06
C LEU A 423 5.92 24.07 -26.67
N PRO A 424 7.09 24.54 -26.21
CA PRO A 424 7.75 25.69 -26.80
C PRO A 424 8.26 25.30 -28.18
N TRP A 425 7.42 25.48 -29.20
CA TRP A 425 7.76 25.17 -30.57
C TRP A 425 8.42 26.34 -31.28
N ASN A 426 9.40 26.05 -32.11
CA ASN A 426 10.03 26.95 -33.08
C ASN A 426 9.61 26.49 -34.47
N HIS A 427 8.95 27.39 -35.20
CA HIS A 427 8.50 27.24 -36.59
C HIS A 427 7.42 26.20 -36.89
N ASN A 428 7.46 24.99 -36.32
CA ASN A 428 6.45 23.94 -36.60
C ASN A 428 5.90 23.29 -35.32
N PRO A 429 4.70 23.68 -34.85
CA PRO A 429 4.16 23.29 -33.55
C PRO A 429 3.63 21.85 -33.44
N HIS A 430 3.82 21.03 -34.48
CA HIS A 430 3.33 19.67 -34.51
C HIS A 430 4.38 18.67 -35.01
N ALA A 431 5.67 19.02 -34.89
CA ALA A 431 6.79 18.25 -35.40
C ALA A 431 7.84 17.95 -34.32
N THR A 432 8.42 16.75 -34.32
CA THR A 432 9.59 16.42 -33.47
C THR A 432 10.57 15.48 -34.16
N TRP A 433 11.76 15.31 -33.58
CA TRP A 433 12.85 14.50 -34.11
C TRP A 433 12.78 13.05 -33.64
N VAL A 434 13.22 12.11 -34.49
CA VAL A 434 13.36 10.70 -34.12
C VAL A 434 14.79 10.20 -34.31
N ALA A 435 15.15 9.14 -33.59
CA ALA A 435 16.33 8.35 -33.91
C ALA A 435 16.12 7.65 -35.26
N VAL A 436 17.12 7.72 -36.13
CA VAL A 436 17.10 7.11 -37.47
C VAL A 436 16.80 5.61 -37.34
N PRO A 437 15.74 5.09 -38.00
CA PRO A 437 15.48 3.65 -38.02
C PRO A 437 16.54 2.91 -38.84
N ASP A 438 16.95 1.73 -38.38
CA ASP A 438 17.80 0.84 -39.17
C ASP A 438 17.15 0.54 -40.54
N GLY A 439 17.87 0.82 -41.63
CA GLY A 439 17.42 0.56 -43.00
C GLY A 439 16.49 1.60 -43.62
N ALA A 440 16.31 2.77 -43.00
CA ALA A 440 15.53 3.86 -43.59
C ALA A 440 16.24 4.46 -44.84
N PRO A 441 15.51 4.71 -45.95
CA PRO A 441 16.10 5.26 -47.17
C PRO A 441 16.56 6.69 -46.92
N PRO A 442 17.85 7.03 -47.13
CA PRO A 442 18.39 8.32 -46.74
C PRO A 442 17.53 9.44 -47.31
N CYS A 443 17.23 10.43 -46.49
CA CYS A 443 16.73 11.70 -47.00
C CYS A 443 17.68 12.16 -48.10
N ASP A 444 17.14 12.45 -49.29
CA ASP A 444 17.80 12.39 -50.60
C ASP A 444 18.86 13.49 -50.84
N THR A 445 19.40 14.09 -49.78
CA THR A 445 20.46 15.08 -49.85
C THR A 445 21.49 14.84 -48.74
N ASN A 446 22.77 15.04 -49.06
CA ASN A 446 23.91 15.02 -48.13
C ASN A 446 23.80 16.03 -46.95
N ALA A 447 22.66 16.72 -46.80
CA ALA A 447 22.39 17.75 -45.81
C ALA A 447 21.26 17.39 -44.82
N MET A 448 20.58 16.24 -44.94
CA MET A 448 19.41 15.92 -44.09
C MET A 448 19.47 14.50 -43.48
N PRO A 449 20.46 14.15 -42.64
CA PRO A 449 20.63 12.77 -42.17
C PRO A 449 19.56 12.26 -41.20
N ASN A 450 18.53 13.05 -40.86
CA ASN A 450 17.61 12.74 -39.77
C ASN A 450 16.13 12.86 -40.17
N TYR A 451 15.31 11.99 -39.59
CA TYR A 451 13.86 11.97 -39.79
C TYR A 451 13.15 12.80 -38.73
N GLY A 452 12.15 13.54 -39.19
CA GLY A 452 11.17 14.20 -38.36
C GLY A 452 9.82 13.48 -38.42
N PHE A 453 9.06 13.59 -37.34
CA PHE A 453 7.71 13.08 -37.19
C PHE A 453 6.75 14.26 -37.05
N TYR A 454 5.66 14.23 -37.79
CA TYR A 454 4.62 15.26 -37.78
C TYR A 454 3.25 14.67 -37.43
N ASN A 455 2.54 15.31 -36.49
CA ASN A 455 1.18 14.94 -36.09
C ASN A 455 0.30 16.17 -35.85
N ALA A 456 -0.21 16.78 -36.91
CA ALA A 456 -1.16 17.90 -36.76
C ALA A 456 -2.58 17.41 -36.46
N PRO A 457 -3.36 18.14 -35.62
CA PRO A 457 -4.75 17.80 -35.31
C PRO A 457 -5.68 17.65 -36.53
N GLN A 458 -5.36 18.30 -37.64
CA GLN A 458 -6.20 18.32 -38.85
C GLN A 458 -5.85 17.21 -39.85
N GLU A 459 -4.76 16.48 -39.64
CA GLU A 459 -4.31 15.45 -40.57
C GLU A 459 -4.86 14.05 -40.24
N SER A 460 -5.34 13.36 -41.28
CA SER A 460 -5.88 12.00 -41.17
C SER A 460 -4.82 10.92 -40.93
N ALA A 461 -3.54 11.23 -41.16
CA ALA A 461 -2.42 10.32 -40.94
C ALA A 461 -1.25 11.03 -40.24
N ILE A 462 -0.37 10.21 -39.65
CA ILE A 462 0.96 10.65 -39.22
C ILE A 462 1.81 10.80 -40.47
N SER A 463 2.58 11.88 -40.54
CA SER A 463 3.46 12.18 -41.67
C SER A 463 4.92 12.16 -41.22
N TRP A 464 5.79 11.62 -42.07
CA TRP A 464 7.23 11.68 -41.91
C TRP A 464 7.78 12.79 -42.79
N PHE A 465 8.80 13.49 -42.33
CA PHE A 465 9.49 14.50 -43.13
C PHE A 465 11.00 14.39 -42.96
N CYS A 466 11.73 14.80 -43.98
CA CYS A 466 13.17 15.01 -43.89
C CYS A 466 13.40 16.33 -43.16
N ALA A 467 14.07 16.26 -42.03
CA ALA A 467 14.26 17.43 -41.21
C ALA A 467 15.39 18.29 -41.79
N ASP A 468 15.07 19.55 -42.05
CA ASP A 468 16.01 20.55 -42.58
C ASP A 468 16.84 21.17 -41.45
N ASP A 469 18.14 21.37 -41.68
CA ASP A 469 19.09 21.93 -40.71
C ASP A 469 18.92 23.45 -40.51
N ILE A 470 18.03 24.09 -41.26
CA ILE A 470 17.89 25.56 -41.30
C ILE A 470 17.18 26.13 -40.07
N TYR A 471 16.47 25.33 -39.28
CA TYR A 471 15.69 25.83 -38.14
C TYR A 471 16.09 25.20 -36.81
N PRO A 472 16.35 26.00 -35.76
CA PRO A 472 16.44 25.46 -34.41
C PRO A 472 15.13 24.75 -34.13
N LEU A 473 15.20 23.58 -33.50
CA LEU A 473 14.04 22.76 -33.12
C LEU A 473 14.15 22.28 -31.67
N VAL A 474 13.02 22.02 -31.02
CA VAL A 474 12.96 21.47 -29.65
C VAL A 474 12.77 19.96 -29.71
N PRO A 475 13.84 19.14 -29.67
CA PRO A 475 13.71 17.68 -29.62
C PRO A 475 12.97 17.24 -28.35
N ILE A 476 12.09 16.26 -28.53
CA ILE A 476 11.51 15.49 -27.42
C ILE A 476 12.45 14.33 -27.13
N CYS A 477 12.95 14.30 -25.90
CA CYS A 477 13.87 13.31 -25.40
C CYS A 477 13.12 12.34 -24.49
N VAL A 478 13.26 11.04 -24.75
CA VAL A 478 12.63 9.97 -23.96
C VAL A 478 13.67 9.23 -23.13
N PRO A 479 13.28 8.66 -21.97
CA PRO A 479 14.14 7.73 -21.25
C PRO A 479 14.61 6.58 -22.15
N SER A 480 15.80 6.04 -21.90
CA SER A 480 16.32 4.89 -22.65
C SER A 480 15.40 3.66 -22.58
N ALA A 481 14.68 3.49 -21.47
CA ALA A 481 13.68 2.44 -21.25
C ALA A 481 12.37 2.64 -22.06
N GLY A 482 12.21 3.79 -22.71
CA GLY A 482 11.06 4.16 -23.52
C GLY A 482 10.23 5.30 -22.91
N PRO A 483 9.28 5.85 -23.70
CA PRO A 483 8.44 6.97 -23.29
C PRO A 483 7.36 6.60 -22.28
N LEU A 484 7.02 5.33 -22.14
CA LEU A 484 5.96 4.86 -21.24
C LEU A 484 6.58 4.06 -20.10
N PRO A 485 6.07 4.22 -18.87
CA PRO A 485 6.63 3.51 -17.73
C PRO A 485 6.35 2.02 -17.86
N GLN A 486 7.37 1.20 -17.61
CA GLN A 486 7.25 -0.26 -17.57
C GLN A 486 6.67 -0.71 -16.23
N LEU A 487 5.43 -0.31 -15.96
CA LEU A 487 4.71 -0.76 -14.79
C LEU A 487 4.25 -2.22 -14.98
N PRO A 488 4.31 -3.07 -13.94
CA PRO A 488 3.74 -4.41 -13.98
C PRO A 488 2.30 -4.35 -14.51
N LYS A 489 1.90 -5.37 -15.28
CA LYS A 489 0.49 -5.52 -15.65
C LYS A 489 -0.34 -5.63 -14.36
N PRO A 490 -1.45 -4.90 -14.25
CA PRO A 490 -2.25 -4.81 -13.03
C PRO A 490 -2.89 -6.13 -12.60
#